data_AF-A0AAP0BCV6-F1
#
_entry.id   AF-A0AAP0BCV6-F1
#
_cell.length_a   1.000
_cell.length_b   1.000
_cell.length_c   1.000
_cell.angle_alpha   90.00
_cell.angle_beta   90.00
_cell.angle_gamma   90.00
#
_symmetry.space_group_name_H-M   'P 1'
#
loop_
_entity.id
_entity.type
_entity.pdbx_description
1 polymer ?
#
loop_
_entity_poly.entity_id
_entity_poly.type
_entity_poly.pdbx_seq_one_letter_code
_entity_poly.pdbx_strand_id
1 'polypeptide(L)'
;MDETVSVFPSKQRHIQTTRSWDFLGFPLGAPRAAFESDVIVGMIDTGIWPESKSFDDAGFGPPPTRWKGVCDSNHNFTCNKKIIGARYYHLSGPIGKGEIASPRDNEGHGTHTSSTAAGRVVANASLSGIALGKARGGVPSARISVYKVCWSDGCSDVDLLAAFDDAIADGVNIISISIGGGGAANYFEDAIAIGSFHAMKKNIVTSSSAGNSGPSRSSVENYAPWLLTVAASTIDRKIVAQTKLGDGKQYQGMAINTFGLDVMYPLIYGGDAPNTSAGIEPSASRRQDTLAASASARPAGAGLPAAWEASASVPVGLREAGCRSAAQGTGGLDVGPDRPLAVRPTGAWPPDARAACPGRPTLGSPGGFGPSRSP
;
A
#
# COMPACT_ATOMS: atom_id res chain seq x y z
N MET A 1 9.54 0.41 -43.79
CA MET A 1 9.38 1.25 -42.57
C MET A 1 8.11 0.73 -41.93
N ASP A 2 8.24 -0.24 -41.02
CA ASP A 2 7.11 -1.10 -40.64
C ASP A 2 7.05 -1.29 -39.12
N GLU A 3 7.10 -0.18 -38.38
CA GLU A 3 7.03 -0.15 -36.91
C GLU A 3 6.02 0.90 -36.41
N THR A 4 4.79 0.88 -36.94
CA THR A 4 3.73 1.77 -36.45
C THR A 4 2.37 1.07 -36.47
N VAL A 5 1.93 0.60 -35.30
CA VAL A 5 0.69 -0.18 -35.14
C VAL A 5 -0.56 0.71 -35.12
N SER A 6 -0.47 1.97 -34.69
CA SER A 6 -1.50 2.99 -34.95
C SER A 6 -0.94 4.41 -34.78
N VAL A 7 -1.60 5.38 -35.43
CA VAL A 7 -1.43 6.82 -35.17
C VAL A 7 -2.83 7.41 -34.98
N PHE A 8 -3.02 8.24 -33.96
CA PHE A 8 -4.30 8.91 -33.71
C PHE A 8 -4.11 10.39 -33.35
N PRO A 9 -5.07 11.28 -33.70
CA PRO A 9 -4.96 12.71 -33.39
C PRO A 9 -4.92 12.99 -31.88
N SER A 10 -4.11 13.97 -31.50
CA SER A 10 -4.10 14.52 -30.14
C SER A 10 -5.49 15.04 -29.75
N LYS A 11 -5.92 14.76 -28.51
CA LYS A 11 -7.22 15.21 -27.97
C LYS A 11 -7.04 15.76 -26.55
N GLN A 12 -7.69 16.88 -26.27
CA GLN A 12 -7.71 17.52 -24.96
C GLN A 12 -8.49 16.65 -23.95
N ARG A 13 -7.98 16.51 -22.72
CA ARG A 13 -8.54 15.66 -21.66
C ARG A 13 -8.40 16.30 -20.29
N HIS A 14 -9.37 16.05 -19.43
CA HIS A 14 -9.41 16.40 -18.01
C HIS A 14 -10.14 15.25 -17.27
N ILE A 15 -10.00 15.04 -15.96
CA ILE A 15 -9.14 15.71 -14.96
C ILE A 15 -8.30 14.62 -14.24
N GLN A 16 -7.58 14.93 -13.14
CA GLN A 16 -6.76 13.96 -12.38
C GLN A 16 -6.60 14.41 -10.92
N THR A 17 -7.02 13.77 -9.80
CA THR A 17 -7.08 12.34 -9.33
C THR A 17 -8.25 11.40 -9.69
N THR A 18 -9.54 11.73 -9.68
CA THR A 18 -10.24 12.57 -10.68
C THR A 18 -9.91 12.23 -12.16
N ARG A 19 -9.08 11.18 -12.36
CA ARG A 19 -8.53 10.54 -13.58
C ARG A 19 -8.72 9.05 -13.60
N SER A 20 -8.56 8.34 -12.46
CA SER A 20 -8.27 6.89 -12.50
C SER A 20 -9.30 6.10 -13.33
N TRP A 21 -10.59 6.30 -13.09
CA TRP A 21 -11.65 5.77 -13.95
C TRP A 21 -11.62 6.29 -15.39
N ASP A 22 -11.38 7.57 -15.65
CA ASP A 22 -11.26 8.11 -17.03
C ASP A 22 -10.06 7.52 -17.81
N PHE A 23 -8.96 7.18 -17.11
CA PHE A 23 -7.82 6.43 -17.66
C PHE A 23 -8.19 4.96 -17.93
N LEU A 24 -9.00 4.36 -17.06
CA LEU A 24 -9.62 3.04 -17.24
C LEU A 24 -10.81 3.05 -18.23
N GLY A 25 -11.10 4.16 -18.92
CA GLY A 25 -12.19 4.26 -19.89
C GLY A 25 -13.61 4.33 -19.29
N PHE A 26 -13.73 4.61 -18.00
CA PHE A 26 -14.97 4.64 -17.23
C PHE A 26 -15.33 6.07 -16.76
N PRO A 27 -15.88 6.91 -17.66
CA PRO A 27 -16.19 8.32 -17.37
C PRO A 27 -17.35 8.49 -16.38
N LEU A 28 -17.52 9.70 -15.84
CA LEU A 28 -18.63 10.03 -14.92
C LEU A 28 -20.03 9.68 -15.44
N GLY A 29 -20.25 9.75 -16.76
CA GLY A 29 -21.51 9.40 -17.42
C GLY A 29 -21.62 7.93 -17.87
N ALA A 30 -20.71 7.05 -17.43
CA ALA A 30 -20.79 5.63 -17.76
C ALA A 30 -22.11 5.00 -17.25
N PRO A 31 -22.78 4.13 -18.05
CA PRO A 31 -24.01 3.47 -17.63
C PRO A 31 -23.84 2.74 -16.30
N ARG A 32 -24.80 2.93 -15.38
CA ARG A 32 -24.80 2.31 -14.05
C ARG A 32 -25.89 1.26 -13.92
N ALA A 33 -25.63 0.24 -13.12
CA ALA A 33 -26.64 -0.75 -12.77
C ALA A 33 -27.73 -0.10 -11.90
N ALA A 34 -29.00 -0.40 -12.19
CA ALA A 34 -30.13 0.14 -11.43
C ALA A 34 -30.08 -0.24 -9.93
N PHE A 35 -29.42 -1.36 -9.59
CA PHE A 35 -29.23 -1.84 -8.23
C PHE A 35 -27.96 -1.30 -7.55
N GLU A 36 -27.19 -0.38 -8.15
CA GLU A 36 -25.92 0.12 -7.55
C GLU A 36 -26.14 0.68 -6.14
N SER A 37 -27.28 1.32 -5.86
CA SER A 37 -27.65 1.84 -4.54
C SER A 37 -27.96 0.78 -3.47
N ASP A 38 -28.13 -0.48 -3.87
CA ASP A 38 -28.40 -1.61 -2.98
C ASP A 38 -27.19 -2.53 -2.81
N VAL A 39 -26.08 -2.25 -3.49
CA VAL A 39 -24.78 -2.89 -3.27
C VAL A 39 -24.17 -2.33 -1.99
N ILE A 40 -23.61 -3.21 -1.16
CA ILE A 40 -22.95 -2.90 0.10
C ILE A 40 -21.51 -3.39 0.02
N VAL A 41 -20.55 -2.47 0.09
CA VAL A 41 -19.12 -2.75 0.12
C VAL A 41 -18.66 -2.80 1.57
N GLY A 42 -18.15 -3.95 2.01
CA GLY A 42 -17.47 -4.10 3.29
C GLY A 42 -16.02 -3.65 3.17
N MET A 43 -15.61 -2.70 4.01
CA MET A 43 -14.27 -2.13 4.04
C MET A 43 -13.57 -2.60 5.32
N ILE A 44 -12.56 -3.47 5.19
CA ILE A 44 -11.75 -3.98 6.31
C ILE A 44 -10.41 -3.23 6.28
N ASP A 45 -10.21 -2.29 7.22
CA ASP A 45 -9.15 -1.27 7.13
C ASP A 45 -8.91 -0.54 8.49
N THR A 46 -8.31 0.67 8.48
CA THR A 46 -8.11 1.55 9.66
C THR A 46 -9.38 2.27 10.16
N GLY A 47 -10.54 2.01 9.55
CA GLY A 47 -11.83 2.64 9.86
C GLY A 47 -12.28 3.63 8.78
N ILE A 48 -13.08 4.63 9.15
CA ILE A 48 -13.49 5.71 8.24
C ILE A 48 -13.60 7.08 8.92
N TRP A 49 -13.37 8.17 8.18
CA TRP A 49 -13.70 9.54 8.59
C TRP A 49 -15.07 9.96 8.03
N PRO A 50 -16.17 9.85 8.81
CA PRO A 50 -17.54 9.95 8.26
C PRO A 50 -17.91 11.36 7.77
N GLU A 51 -17.29 12.42 8.26
CA GLU A 51 -17.55 13.81 7.84
C GLU A 51 -16.93 14.16 6.47
N SER A 52 -16.22 13.23 5.83
CA SER A 52 -15.67 13.44 4.49
C SER A 52 -16.78 13.62 3.45
N LYS A 53 -16.66 14.63 2.57
CA LYS A 53 -17.60 14.88 1.47
C LYS A 53 -17.77 13.68 0.53
N SER A 54 -16.82 12.75 0.51
CA SER A 54 -16.91 11.48 -0.21
C SER A 54 -18.01 10.56 0.33
N PHE A 55 -18.47 10.76 1.56
CA PHE A 55 -19.43 9.91 2.27
C PHE A 55 -20.72 10.63 2.69
N ASP A 56 -20.97 11.82 2.13
CA ASP A 56 -22.26 12.51 2.20
C ASP A 56 -23.41 11.59 1.71
N ASP A 57 -24.60 11.70 2.29
CA ASP A 57 -25.73 10.82 1.96
C ASP A 57 -26.91 11.56 1.29
N ALA A 58 -26.71 12.79 0.82
CA ALA A 58 -27.76 13.57 0.16
C ALA A 58 -28.30 12.84 -1.08
N GLY A 59 -29.60 12.56 -1.12
CA GLY A 59 -30.24 11.80 -2.19
C GLY A 59 -30.19 10.27 -2.05
N PHE A 60 -29.60 9.72 -0.98
CA PHE A 60 -29.71 8.29 -0.69
C PHE A 60 -31.06 7.97 -0.03
N GLY A 61 -31.65 6.84 -0.44
CA GLY A 61 -32.77 6.22 0.27
C GLY A 61 -32.33 5.54 1.57
N PRO A 62 -33.24 4.96 2.37
CA PRO A 62 -32.87 4.16 3.54
C PRO A 62 -31.91 3.01 3.17
N PRO A 63 -31.13 2.46 4.12
CA PRO A 63 -30.34 1.25 3.88
C PRO A 63 -31.21 0.09 3.35
N PRO A 64 -30.65 -0.82 2.52
CA PRO A 64 -31.40 -1.97 2.00
C PRO A 64 -31.96 -2.82 3.14
N THR A 65 -33.23 -3.26 3.06
CA THR A 65 -33.94 -3.98 4.14
C THR A 65 -33.31 -5.32 4.54
N ARG A 66 -32.45 -5.87 3.69
CA ARG A 66 -31.66 -7.09 3.95
C ARG A 66 -30.40 -6.86 4.80
N TRP A 67 -30.01 -5.60 5.02
CA TRP A 67 -28.85 -5.21 5.80
C TRP A 67 -29.08 -5.48 7.28
N LYS A 68 -28.10 -6.09 7.95
CA LYS A 68 -28.19 -6.45 9.38
C LYS A 68 -27.11 -5.81 10.25
N GLY A 69 -26.11 -5.18 9.64
CA GLY A 69 -25.00 -4.57 10.38
C GLY A 69 -25.42 -3.35 11.20
N VAL A 70 -24.70 -3.17 12.30
CA VAL A 70 -24.94 -2.11 13.29
C VAL A 70 -24.02 -0.91 13.05
N CYS A 71 -24.25 0.16 13.81
CA CYS A 71 -23.34 1.28 13.90
C CYS A 71 -22.91 1.52 15.34
N ASP A 72 -21.64 1.23 15.65
CA ASP A 72 -21.02 1.55 16.93
C ASP A 72 -20.84 3.06 17.06
N SER A 73 -21.92 3.72 17.47
CA SER A 73 -22.07 5.19 17.51
C SER A 73 -21.35 5.85 18.69
N ASN A 74 -20.30 5.18 19.20
CA ASN A 74 -19.49 5.64 20.32
C ASN A 74 -18.45 6.69 19.88
N HIS A 75 -18.03 7.54 20.80
CA HIS A 75 -16.99 8.57 20.60
C HIS A 75 -17.22 9.49 19.39
N ASN A 76 -18.41 10.09 19.29
CA ASN A 76 -18.81 10.99 18.20
C ASN A 76 -18.68 10.34 16.80
N PHE A 77 -19.00 9.06 16.69
CA PHE A 77 -19.20 8.38 15.40
C PHE A 77 -20.69 8.26 15.11
N THR A 78 -21.11 8.44 13.86
CA THR A 78 -22.51 8.28 13.47
C THR A 78 -22.60 7.82 12.01
N CYS A 79 -23.35 6.75 11.78
CA CYS A 79 -23.66 6.25 10.44
C CYS A 79 -24.76 7.10 9.79
N ASN A 80 -24.77 7.11 8.46
CA ASN A 80 -25.76 7.81 7.64
C ASN A 80 -26.30 6.84 6.58
N LYS A 81 -26.98 7.31 5.53
CA LYS A 81 -27.48 6.41 4.47
C LYS A 81 -26.39 5.97 3.49
N LYS A 82 -25.19 6.53 3.56
CA LYS A 82 -24.02 6.18 2.73
C LYS A 82 -23.11 5.19 3.44
N ILE A 83 -22.65 5.52 4.66
CA ILE A 83 -21.98 4.62 5.60
C ILE A 83 -23.08 4.01 6.48
N ILE A 84 -23.56 2.81 6.16
CA ILE A 84 -24.78 2.22 6.76
C ILE A 84 -24.51 1.31 7.96
N GLY A 85 -23.24 1.02 8.24
CA GLY A 85 -22.81 0.31 9.43
C GLY A 85 -21.31 0.47 9.64
N ALA A 86 -20.89 0.44 10.89
CA ALA A 86 -19.51 0.68 11.27
C ALA A 86 -19.22 -0.03 12.60
N ARG A 87 -18.15 -0.82 12.63
CA ARG A 87 -17.67 -1.61 13.77
C ARG A 87 -16.17 -1.45 13.92
N TYR A 88 -15.64 -1.77 15.10
CA TYR A 88 -14.20 -1.85 15.34
C TYR A 88 -13.87 -3.08 16.19
N TYR A 89 -12.66 -3.63 16.00
CA TYR A 89 -12.18 -4.82 16.69
C TYR A 89 -10.76 -4.56 17.20
N HIS A 90 -10.53 -4.83 18.48
CA HIS A 90 -9.20 -4.79 19.11
C HIS A 90 -9.17 -5.86 20.21
N LEU A 91 -9.19 -7.11 19.80
CA LEU A 91 -9.38 -8.29 20.66
C LEU A 91 -8.06 -8.81 21.25
N SER A 92 -6.91 -8.39 20.70
CA SER A 92 -5.57 -8.79 21.16
C SER A 92 -5.08 -8.14 22.45
N GLY A 93 -5.80 -7.15 23.00
CA GLY A 93 -5.40 -6.47 24.23
C GLY A 93 -6.13 -5.15 24.50
N PRO A 94 -5.64 -4.32 25.43
CA PRO A 94 -6.14 -2.97 25.64
C PRO A 94 -5.71 -2.05 24.48
N ILE A 95 -6.63 -1.20 24.01
CA ILE A 95 -6.38 -0.22 22.94
C ILE A 95 -5.24 0.74 23.33
N GLY A 96 -4.37 1.05 22.36
CA GLY A 96 -3.18 1.88 22.52
C GLY A 96 -3.46 3.30 23.06
N LYS A 97 -2.49 3.85 23.80
CA LYS A 97 -2.59 5.22 24.34
C LYS A 97 -2.62 6.24 23.21
N GLY A 98 -3.71 7.01 23.13
CA GLY A 98 -3.93 8.02 22.09
C GLY A 98 -4.89 7.55 20.99
N GLU A 99 -5.28 6.28 20.98
CA GLU A 99 -6.29 5.75 20.07
C GLU A 99 -7.69 5.79 20.66
N ILE A 100 -8.69 5.79 19.79
CA ILE A 100 -10.11 5.94 20.16
C ILE A 100 -10.82 4.63 19.85
N ALA A 101 -11.53 4.08 20.84
CA ALA A 101 -12.33 2.86 20.73
C ALA A 101 -13.60 3.09 19.89
N SER A 102 -13.42 3.28 18.58
CA SER A 102 -14.44 3.74 17.65
C SER A 102 -14.07 3.29 16.22
N PRO A 103 -15.05 3.12 15.31
CA PRO A 103 -14.79 2.90 13.88
C PRO A 103 -14.16 4.11 13.16
N ARG A 104 -13.92 5.23 13.88
CA ARG A 104 -13.27 6.42 13.36
C ARG A 104 -11.83 6.12 12.92
N ASP A 105 -11.52 6.55 11.71
CA ASP A 105 -10.17 6.55 11.15
C ASP A 105 -9.34 7.68 11.76
N ASN A 106 -8.19 7.32 12.33
CA ASN A 106 -7.19 8.23 12.89
C ASN A 106 -5.85 8.19 12.13
N GLU A 107 -5.77 7.44 11.04
CA GLU A 107 -4.57 7.30 10.21
C GLU A 107 -4.82 7.83 8.78
N GLY A 108 -5.93 7.46 8.15
CA GLY A 108 -6.41 7.99 6.86
C GLY A 108 -6.52 6.97 5.72
N HIS A 109 -5.89 5.80 5.84
CA HIS A 109 -5.85 4.76 4.82
C HIS A 109 -7.24 4.19 4.53
N GLY A 110 -8.01 3.81 5.56
CA GLY A 110 -9.38 3.33 5.42
C GLY A 110 -10.33 4.36 4.80
N THR A 111 -10.15 5.64 5.11
CA THR A 111 -10.85 6.75 4.44
C THR A 111 -10.47 6.86 2.96
N HIS A 112 -9.19 6.69 2.64
CA HIS A 112 -8.68 6.76 1.27
C HIS A 112 -9.12 5.56 0.41
N THR A 113 -9.06 4.34 0.94
CA THR A 113 -9.50 3.11 0.26
C THR A 113 -11.03 3.11 0.07
N SER A 114 -11.79 3.44 1.11
CA SER A 114 -13.26 3.53 1.06
C SER A 114 -13.75 4.57 0.04
N SER A 115 -13.11 5.74 -0.01
CA SER A 115 -13.45 6.78 -0.99
C SER A 115 -13.02 6.42 -2.42
N THR A 116 -11.99 5.59 -2.58
CA THR A 116 -11.58 5.03 -3.88
C THR A 116 -12.52 3.92 -4.37
N ALA A 117 -13.04 3.08 -3.47
CA ALA A 117 -14.01 2.03 -3.83
C ALA A 117 -15.40 2.61 -4.13
N ALA A 118 -15.95 3.41 -3.21
CA ALA A 118 -17.35 3.83 -3.23
C ALA A 118 -17.57 5.32 -2.89
N GLY A 119 -16.54 6.18 -2.89
CA GLY A 119 -16.72 7.61 -2.65
C GLY A 119 -17.67 8.30 -3.65
N ARG A 120 -18.37 9.33 -3.20
CA ARG A 120 -19.24 10.15 -4.06
C ARG A 120 -18.46 11.10 -4.96
N VAL A 121 -19.17 11.68 -5.92
CA VAL A 121 -18.63 12.75 -6.78
C VAL A 121 -18.42 14.02 -5.96
N VAL A 122 -17.17 14.31 -5.61
CA VAL A 122 -16.75 15.54 -4.91
C VAL A 122 -16.06 16.46 -5.92
N ALA A 123 -16.69 17.58 -6.25
CA ALA A 123 -16.10 18.59 -7.13
C ALA A 123 -14.98 19.39 -6.42
N ASN A 124 -14.03 19.89 -7.21
CA ASN A 124 -12.90 20.70 -6.78
C ASN A 124 -12.00 20.05 -5.69
N ALA A 125 -11.96 18.72 -5.66
CA ALA A 125 -11.05 17.96 -4.81
C ALA A 125 -9.61 18.16 -5.30
N SER A 126 -8.70 18.51 -4.40
CA SER A 126 -7.26 18.69 -4.64
C SER A 126 -6.49 18.53 -3.33
N LEU A 127 -5.18 18.29 -3.41
CA LEU A 127 -4.24 18.43 -2.30
C LEU A 127 -3.46 19.73 -2.52
N SER A 128 -3.87 20.83 -1.87
CA SER A 128 -3.31 22.17 -2.09
C SER A 128 -3.22 22.58 -3.57
N GLY A 129 -4.27 22.31 -4.36
CA GLY A 129 -4.30 22.55 -5.80
C GLY A 129 -3.67 21.46 -6.67
N ILE A 130 -2.77 20.62 -6.12
CA ILE A 130 -2.28 19.42 -6.80
C ILE A 130 -3.47 18.48 -7.04
N ALA A 131 -3.51 17.84 -8.20
CA ALA A 131 -4.51 16.84 -8.52
C ALA A 131 -5.97 17.35 -8.53
N LEU A 132 -6.18 18.65 -8.80
CA LEU A 132 -7.49 19.28 -8.85
C LEU A 132 -8.47 18.56 -9.79
N GLY A 133 -9.71 18.29 -9.33
CA GLY A 133 -10.82 17.90 -10.18
C GLY A 133 -12.03 17.32 -9.43
N LYS A 134 -12.74 16.36 -10.06
CA LYS A 134 -13.89 15.64 -9.48
C LYS A 134 -13.48 14.26 -8.91
N ALA A 135 -13.31 14.15 -7.59
CA ALA A 135 -13.04 12.87 -6.94
C ALA A 135 -14.31 12.01 -6.87
N ARG A 136 -14.15 10.68 -6.80
CA ARG A 136 -15.22 9.65 -6.78
C ARG A 136 -14.62 8.24 -6.62
N GLY A 137 -15.43 7.32 -6.11
CA GLY A 137 -15.19 5.88 -6.13
C GLY A 137 -15.68 5.23 -7.42
N GLY A 138 -15.48 3.91 -7.53
CA GLY A 138 -15.92 3.11 -8.68
C GLY A 138 -17.45 2.98 -8.73
N VAL A 139 -18.08 2.80 -7.57
CA VAL A 139 -19.54 2.72 -7.39
C VAL A 139 -20.05 3.85 -6.47
N PRO A 140 -20.18 5.10 -6.95
CA PRO A 140 -20.57 6.24 -6.12
C PRO A 140 -21.91 6.09 -5.39
N SER A 141 -22.85 5.29 -5.92
CA SER A 141 -24.15 5.05 -5.30
C SER A 141 -24.16 3.89 -4.30
N ALA A 142 -23.15 3.02 -4.27
CA ALA A 142 -23.11 1.88 -3.34
C ALA A 142 -23.05 2.32 -1.87
N ARG A 143 -23.53 1.47 -0.97
CA ARG A 143 -23.39 1.65 0.48
C ARG A 143 -22.01 1.17 0.94
N ILE A 144 -21.53 1.76 2.03
CA ILE A 144 -20.29 1.38 2.69
C ILE A 144 -20.65 0.80 4.05
N SER A 145 -20.02 -0.31 4.42
CA SER A 145 -19.93 -0.76 5.79
C SER A 145 -18.46 -0.90 6.19
N VAL A 146 -18.13 -0.50 7.42
CA VAL A 146 -16.75 -0.30 7.86
C VAL A 146 -16.43 -1.22 9.02
N TYR A 147 -15.29 -1.89 8.92
CA TYR A 147 -14.79 -2.85 9.89
C TYR A 147 -13.36 -2.46 10.22
N LYS A 148 -13.18 -1.66 11.28
CA LYS A 148 -11.85 -1.23 11.73
C LYS A 148 -11.13 -2.37 12.43
N VAL A 149 -10.03 -2.83 11.83
CA VAL A 149 -9.17 -3.91 12.37
C VAL A 149 -7.71 -3.48 12.53
N CYS A 150 -7.34 -2.35 11.92
CA CYS A 150 -5.99 -1.81 11.97
C CYS A 150 -5.89 -0.64 12.96
N TRP A 151 -4.80 -0.65 13.71
CA TRP A 151 -4.46 0.24 14.82
C TRP A 151 -2.97 0.60 14.75
N SER A 152 -2.49 1.40 15.71
CA SER A 152 -1.09 1.84 15.77
C SER A 152 -0.07 0.72 15.96
N ASP A 153 -0.48 -0.45 16.46
CA ASP A 153 0.34 -1.65 16.64
C ASP A 153 0.16 -2.70 15.53
N GLY A 154 -0.72 -2.44 14.54
CA GLY A 154 -0.93 -3.27 13.35
C GLY A 154 -2.38 -3.69 13.15
N CYS A 155 -2.59 -4.78 12.42
CA CYS A 155 -3.90 -5.38 12.18
C CYS A 155 -3.84 -6.85 12.61
N SER A 156 -4.53 -7.23 13.70
CA SER A 156 -4.37 -8.57 14.27
C SER A 156 -5.22 -9.63 13.54
N ASP A 157 -4.75 -10.88 13.49
CA ASP A 157 -5.48 -11.99 12.87
C ASP A 157 -6.85 -12.24 13.50
N VAL A 158 -6.98 -12.04 14.82
CA VAL A 158 -8.25 -12.22 15.54
C VAL A 158 -9.25 -11.12 15.21
N ASP A 159 -8.78 -9.88 15.02
CA ASP A 159 -9.60 -8.75 14.60
C ASP A 159 -10.04 -8.89 13.14
N LEU A 160 -9.14 -9.35 12.26
CA LEU A 160 -9.44 -9.71 10.88
C LEU A 160 -10.53 -10.78 10.77
N LEU A 161 -10.39 -11.89 11.51
CA LEU A 161 -11.39 -12.97 11.50
C LEU A 161 -12.75 -12.52 12.04
N ALA A 162 -12.77 -11.73 13.12
CA ALA A 162 -14.01 -11.17 13.66
C ALA A 162 -14.70 -10.23 12.64
N ALA A 163 -13.93 -9.36 11.97
CA ALA A 163 -14.44 -8.50 10.91
C ALA A 163 -15.01 -9.28 9.72
N PHE A 164 -14.37 -10.37 9.30
CA PHE A 164 -14.89 -11.23 8.24
C PHE A 164 -16.22 -11.89 8.63
N ASP A 165 -16.33 -12.46 9.83
CA ASP A 165 -17.55 -13.14 10.28
C ASP A 165 -18.74 -12.17 10.35
N ASP A 166 -18.56 -11.01 10.99
CA ASP A 166 -19.58 -9.96 11.05
C ASP A 166 -19.90 -9.38 9.66
N ALA A 167 -18.92 -9.16 8.77
CA ALA A 167 -19.21 -8.69 7.41
C ALA A 167 -20.07 -9.67 6.60
N ILE A 168 -19.80 -10.97 6.75
CA ILE A 168 -20.58 -12.04 6.12
C ILE A 168 -22.00 -12.11 6.73
N ALA A 169 -22.13 -12.00 8.05
CA ALA A 169 -23.41 -12.06 8.77
C ALA A 169 -24.29 -10.82 8.51
N ASP A 170 -23.68 -9.64 8.48
CA ASP A 170 -24.31 -8.34 8.22
C ASP A 170 -24.88 -8.25 6.79
N GLY A 171 -24.28 -8.99 5.84
CA GLY A 171 -24.78 -9.19 4.48
C GLY A 171 -24.16 -8.26 3.43
N VAL A 172 -22.86 -7.98 3.51
CA VAL A 172 -22.12 -7.27 2.45
C VAL A 172 -22.14 -8.06 1.14
N ASN A 173 -21.95 -7.39 -0.01
CA ASN A 173 -21.90 -8.05 -1.33
C ASN A 173 -20.48 -8.34 -1.80
N ILE A 174 -19.54 -7.52 -1.37
CA ILE A 174 -18.14 -7.55 -1.74
C ILE A 174 -17.33 -7.00 -0.57
N ILE A 175 -16.17 -7.61 -0.31
CA ILE A 175 -15.21 -7.15 0.68
C ILE A 175 -14.02 -6.53 -0.05
N SER A 176 -13.60 -5.35 0.39
CA SER A 176 -12.34 -4.72 0.02
C SER A 176 -11.44 -4.71 1.24
N ILE A 177 -10.26 -5.31 1.11
CA ILE A 177 -9.25 -5.37 2.16
C ILE A 177 -7.92 -4.92 1.57
N SER A 178 -7.29 -3.91 2.16
CA SER A 178 -6.01 -3.35 1.69
C SER A 178 -4.90 -3.69 2.68
N ILE A 179 -4.90 -4.93 3.17
CA ILE A 179 -4.04 -5.47 4.23
C ILE A 179 -3.37 -6.73 3.67
N GLY A 180 -2.13 -7.01 4.07
CA GLY A 180 -1.38 -8.21 3.70
C GLY A 180 -0.60 -8.78 4.89
N GLY A 181 -0.36 -10.09 4.88
CA GLY A 181 0.51 -10.75 5.85
C GLY A 181 1.99 -10.53 5.50
N GLY A 182 2.85 -10.39 6.51
CA GLY A 182 4.29 -10.10 6.35
C GLY A 182 5.15 -11.21 5.74
N GLY A 183 4.55 -12.19 5.04
CA GLY A 183 5.21 -13.33 4.42
C GLY A 183 4.22 -14.41 3.97
N ALA A 184 4.70 -15.42 3.27
CA ALA A 184 3.87 -16.56 2.86
C ALA A 184 3.69 -17.55 4.04
N ALA A 185 2.44 -17.89 4.34
CA ALA A 185 1.98 -18.82 5.37
C ALA A 185 1.15 -19.96 4.73
N ASN A 186 0.69 -20.92 5.54
CA ASN A 186 -0.31 -21.88 5.07
C ASN A 186 -1.68 -21.19 4.97
N TYR A 187 -2.54 -21.56 4.01
CA TYR A 187 -3.91 -21.04 3.91
C TYR A 187 -4.74 -21.28 5.18
N PHE A 188 -4.41 -22.31 5.97
CA PHE A 188 -5.07 -22.61 7.25
C PHE A 188 -4.46 -21.86 8.46
N GLU A 189 -3.45 -21.02 8.21
CA GLU A 189 -2.73 -20.21 9.22
C GLU A 189 -2.77 -18.71 8.87
N ASP A 190 -3.48 -18.33 7.80
CA ASP A 190 -3.61 -16.96 7.29
C ASP A 190 -5.06 -16.46 7.47
N ALA A 191 -5.25 -15.43 8.30
CA ALA A 191 -6.58 -14.91 8.63
C ALA A 191 -7.36 -14.39 7.42
N ILE A 192 -6.66 -13.79 6.44
CA ILE A 192 -7.29 -13.24 5.23
C ILE A 192 -7.73 -14.40 4.33
N ALA A 193 -6.91 -15.43 4.17
CA ALA A 193 -7.25 -16.64 3.41
C ALA A 193 -8.46 -17.37 4.03
N ILE A 194 -8.48 -17.56 5.36
CA ILE A 194 -9.60 -18.20 6.08
C ILE A 194 -10.87 -17.35 5.96
N GLY A 195 -10.83 -16.07 6.32
CA GLY A 195 -12.00 -15.19 6.28
C GLY A 195 -12.60 -15.04 4.88
N SER A 196 -11.75 -14.85 3.87
CA SER A 196 -12.19 -14.77 2.47
C SER A 196 -12.70 -16.10 1.90
N PHE A 197 -12.23 -17.26 2.39
CA PHE A 197 -12.79 -18.56 2.01
C PHE A 197 -14.24 -18.69 2.50
N HIS A 198 -14.51 -18.28 3.74
CA HIS A 198 -15.86 -18.26 4.30
C HIS A 198 -16.76 -17.25 3.58
N ALA A 199 -16.24 -16.08 3.19
CA ALA A 199 -16.94 -15.10 2.36
C ALA A 199 -17.29 -15.67 0.98
N MET A 200 -16.34 -16.30 0.29
CA MET A 200 -16.54 -16.92 -1.01
C MET A 200 -17.62 -18.02 -0.98
N LYS A 201 -17.65 -18.84 0.09
CA LYS A 201 -18.72 -19.84 0.32
C LYS A 201 -20.12 -19.24 0.52
N LYS A 202 -20.23 -17.92 0.70
CA LYS A 202 -21.49 -17.15 0.75
C LYS A 202 -21.70 -16.27 -0.49
N ASN A 203 -20.91 -16.48 -1.55
CA ASN A 203 -20.88 -15.69 -2.78
C ASN A 203 -20.46 -14.22 -2.59
N ILE A 204 -19.64 -13.94 -1.57
CA ILE A 204 -19.04 -12.64 -1.32
C ILE A 204 -17.58 -12.71 -1.79
N VAL A 205 -17.26 -11.98 -2.85
CA VAL A 205 -15.87 -11.90 -3.36
C VAL A 205 -15.06 -10.93 -2.48
N THR A 206 -13.79 -11.26 -2.26
CA THR A 206 -12.83 -10.42 -1.54
C THR A 206 -11.77 -9.90 -2.51
N SER A 207 -11.71 -8.59 -2.69
CA SER A 207 -10.64 -7.88 -3.39
C SER A 207 -9.53 -7.56 -2.41
N SER A 208 -8.32 -8.04 -2.66
CA SER A 208 -7.15 -7.85 -1.78
C SER A 208 -5.94 -7.31 -2.53
N SER A 209 -5.07 -6.55 -1.86
CA SER A 209 -3.84 -6.03 -2.44
C SER A 209 -2.76 -7.12 -2.56
N ALA A 210 -1.93 -7.07 -3.60
CA ALA A 210 -0.85 -8.05 -3.78
C ALA A 210 0.31 -7.96 -2.76
N GLY A 211 0.34 -6.90 -1.93
CA GLY A 211 1.47 -6.55 -1.09
C GLY A 211 2.42 -5.54 -1.74
N ASN A 212 3.28 -4.92 -0.93
CA ASN A 212 4.20 -3.85 -1.37
C ASN A 212 5.68 -4.29 -1.35
N SER A 213 5.95 -5.55 -0.97
CA SER A 213 7.30 -6.12 -0.76
C SER A 213 8.07 -6.48 -2.05
N GLY A 214 7.62 -5.97 -3.21
CA GLY A 214 8.26 -6.17 -4.52
C GLY A 214 9.61 -5.43 -4.68
N PRO A 215 10.32 -5.58 -5.82
CA PRO A 215 9.94 -6.29 -7.04
C PRO A 215 10.48 -7.74 -7.13
N SER A 216 10.98 -8.29 -6.02
CA SER A 216 11.53 -9.64 -5.96
C SER A 216 10.49 -10.71 -6.32
N ARG A 217 10.95 -11.86 -6.85
CA ARG A 217 10.06 -13.02 -7.04
C ARG A 217 9.54 -13.51 -5.68
N SER A 218 8.32 -14.05 -5.68
CA SER A 218 7.65 -14.59 -4.48
C SER A 218 7.41 -13.57 -3.36
N SER A 219 7.22 -12.29 -3.70
CA SER A 219 6.90 -11.21 -2.76
C SER A 219 5.39 -10.88 -2.67
N VAL A 220 4.52 -11.77 -3.14
CA VAL A 220 3.06 -11.57 -3.09
C VAL A 220 2.54 -12.03 -1.74
N GLU A 221 1.79 -11.17 -1.06
CA GLU A 221 1.32 -11.39 0.31
C GLU A 221 -0.05 -12.07 0.34
N ASN A 222 -0.96 -11.69 -0.57
CA ASN A 222 -2.29 -12.28 -0.71
C ASN A 222 -2.39 -13.18 -1.97
N TYR A 223 -2.29 -14.51 -1.82
CA TYR A 223 -2.22 -15.46 -2.95
C TYR A 223 -3.19 -16.65 -2.86
N ALA A 224 -4.17 -16.62 -1.94
CA ALA A 224 -5.18 -17.67 -1.85
C ALA A 224 -6.05 -17.72 -3.14
N PRO A 225 -6.32 -18.90 -3.74
CA PRO A 225 -6.96 -18.99 -5.06
C PRO A 225 -8.39 -18.41 -5.19
N TRP A 226 -9.05 -18.13 -4.07
CA TRP A 226 -10.39 -17.52 -4.01
C TRP A 226 -10.37 -16.00 -3.78
N LEU A 227 -9.19 -15.39 -3.65
CA LEU A 227 -9.04 -13.93 -3.60
C LEU A 227 -8.95 -13.33 -5.01
N LEU A 228 -9.51 -12.14 -5.16
CA LEU A 228 -9.14 -11.25 -6.27
C LEU A 228 -7.91 -10.45 -5.84
N THR A 229 -6.72 -10.98 -6.12
CA THR A 229 -5.45 -10.32 -5.81
C THR A 229 -5.13 -9.23 -6.83
N VAL A 230 -4.92 -8.00 -6.36
CA VAL A 230 -4.74 -6.81 -7.21
C VAL A 230 -3.33 -6.22 -7.05
N ALA A 231 -2.58 -6.19 -8.15
CA ALA A 231 -1.28 -5.51 -8.22
C ALA A 231 -1.43 -4.01 -8.55
N ALA A 232 -0.45 -3.20 -8.16
CA ALA A 232 -0.39 -1.78 -8.48
C ALA A 232 0.31 -1.51 -9.82
N SER A 233 -0.19 -0.54 -10.58
CA SER A 233 0.42 -0.05 -11.83
C SER A 233 0.34 1.47 -11.92
N THR A 234 1.16 2.07 -12.78
CA THR A 234 1.13 3.52 -13.03
C THR A 234 -0.06 3.92 -13.91
N ILE A 235 -0.45 5.18 -13.80
CA ILE A 235 -1.39 5.83 -14.73
C ILE A 235 -0.66 6.89 -15.56
N ASP A 236 -1.33 7.45 -16.56
CA ASP A 236 -0.77 8.51 -17.42
C ASP A 236 -0.37 9.81 -16.69
N ARG A 237 -0.94 10.09 -15.51
CA ARG A 237 -0.50 11.22 -14.69
C ARG A 237 0.82 10.94 -14.00
N LYS A 238 1.80 11.80 -14.25
CA LYS A 238 2.97 12.01 -13.41
C LYS A 238 2.81 13.28 -12.57
N ILE A 239 3.00 13.19 -11.25
CA ILE A 239 3.21 14.38 -10.39
C ILE A 239 4.71 14.66 -10.39
N VAL A 240 5.09 15.90 -10.64
CA VAL A 240 6.49 16.33 -10.77
C VAL A 240 6.73 17.61 -9.98
N ALA A 241 7.93 17.75 -9.44
CA ALA A 241 8.40 18.96 -8.79
C ALA A 241 9.57 19.53 -9.61
N GLN A 242 9.48 20.79 -9.99
CA GLN A 242 10.56 21.47 -10.72
C GLN A 242 11.51 22.11 -9.71
N THR A 243 12.80 21.79 -9.81
CA THR A 243 13.86 22.37 -8.98
C THR A 243 14.74 23.25 -9.85
N LYS A 244 14.82 24.54 -9.53
CA LYS A 244 15.75 25.49 -10.16
C LYS A 244 16.93 25.72 -9.22
N LEU A 245 18.15 25.65 -9.75
CA LEU A 245 19.37 25.96 -9.01
C LEU A 245 19.79 27.43 -9.19
N GLY A 246 20.72 27.89 -8.34
CA GLY A 246 21.27 29.25 -8.41
C GLY A 246 22.03 29.57 -9.71
N ASP A 247 22.56 28.55 -10.40
CA ASP A 247 23.17 28.68 -11.73
C ASP A 247 22.14 28.73 -12.88
N GLY A 248 20.85 28.74 -12.55
CA GLY A 248 19.74 28.80 -13.51
C GLY A 248 19.31 27.45 -14.09
N LYS A 249 20.04 26.35 -13.85
CA LYS A 249 19.66 25.02 -14.33
C LYS A 249 18.35 24.57 -13.68
N GLN A 250 17.56 23.81 -14.43
CA GLN A 250 16.27 23.28 -13.99
C GLN A 250 16.26 21.75 -14.10
N TYR A 251 15.72 21.09 -13.09
CA TYR A 251 15.61 19.64 -13.00
C TYR A 251 14.17 19.25 -12.64
N GLN A 252 13.65 18.24 -13.34
CA GLN A 252 12.33 17.68 -13.05
C GLN A 252 12.44 16.49 -12.11
N GLY A 253 12.20 16.73 -10.82
CA GLY A 253 12.06 15.70 -9.80
C GLY A 253 10.66 15.08 -9.76
N MET A 254 10.51 14.02 -8.97
CA MET A 254 9.22 13.42 -8.62
C MET A 254 8.99 13.59 -7.12
N ALA A 255 8.05 14.47 -6.76
CA ALA A 255 7.62 14.68 -5.38
C ALA A 255 6.20 15.26 -5.37
N ILE A 256 5.45 14.99 -4.31
CA ILE A 256 4.19 15.69 -4.02
C ILE A 256 4.55 16.91 -3.16
N ASN A 257 5.02 17.98 -3.80
CA ASN A 257 5.38 19.20 -3.09
C ASN A 257 4.20 20.18 -3.04
N THR A 258 3.60 20.32 -1.86
CA THR A 258 2.52 21.29 -1.56
C THR A 258 3.05 22.67 -1.13
N PHE A 259 4.36 22.82 -0.93
CA PHE A 259 4.97 24.05 -0.46
C PHE A 259 5.44 24.94 -1.62
N GLY A 260 5.05 26.21 -1.58
CA GLY A 260 5.73 27.26 -2.36
C GLY A 260 7.09 27.58 -1.75
N LEU A 261 8.04 28.05 -2.58
CA LEU A 261 9.25 28.70 -2.13
C LEU A 261 9.17 30.16 -2.56
N ASP A 262 9.06 31.08 -1.61
CA ASP A 262 9.02 32.52 -1.88
C ASP A 262 10.42 33.08 -2.22
N VAL A 263 11.47 32.37 -1.83
CA VAL A 263 12.88 32.74 -2.03
C VAL A 263 13.75 31.53 -2.39
N MET A 264 14.93 31.79 -2.96
CA MET A 264 15.98 30.79 -3.13
C MET A 264 16.68 30.52 -1.80
N TYR A 265 16.87 29.24 -1.47
CA TYR A 265 17.60 28.83 -0.26
C TYR A 265 19.03 28.37 -0.59
N PRO A 266 20.01 28.54 0.32
CA PRO A 266 21.34 27.97 0.17
C PRO A 266 21.30 26.45 0.02
N LEU A 267 22.11 25.91 -0.90
CA LEU A 267 22.26 24.48 -1.12
C LEU A 267 23.63 24.03 -0.60
N ILE A 268 23.66 22.95 0.19
CA ILE A 268 24.88 22.28 0.66
C ILE A 268 24.83 20.80 0.28
N TYR A 269 25.97 20.24 -0.09
CA TYR A 269 26.10 18.81 -0.31
C TYR A 269 26.30 18.09 1.02
N GLY A 270 25.55 17.01 1.28
CA GLY A 270 25.57 16.33 2.59
C GLY A 270 26.94 15.79 3.01
N GLY A 271 27.84 15.52 2.04
CA GLY A 271 29.23 15.16 2.33
C GLY A 271 30.06 16.28 2.97
N ASP A 272 29.69 17.54 2.75
CA ASP A 272 30.38 18.72 3.28
C ASP A 272 29.81 19.18 4.64
N ALA A 273 28.76 18.51 5.12
CA ALA A 273 28.12 18.75 6.43
C ALA A 273 28.12 17.48 7.34
N PRO A 274 29.25 16.78 7.54
CA PRO A 274 29.32 15.58 8.37
C PRO A 274 29.12 15.88 9.86
N ASN A 275 28.41 15.01 10.57
CA ASN A 275 28.30 15.07 12.03
C ASN A 275 29.53 14.42 12.70
N THR A 276 30.67 15.14 12.68
CA THR A 276 31.97 14.63 13.16
C THR A 276 31.98 14.34 14.66
N SER A 277 31.19 15.03 15.48
CA SER A 277 31.06 14.74 16.92
C SER A 277 30.34 13.42 17.20
N ALA A 278 29.57 12.89 16.25
CA ALA A 278 28.99 11.55 16.27
C ALA A 278 29.84 10.52 15.49
N GLY A 279 31.07 10.87 15.08
CA GLY A 279 31.96 9.98 14.32
C GLY A 279 31.51 9.69 12.89
N ILE A 280 30.63 10.53 12.31
CA ILE A 280 30.12 10.35 10.95
C ILE A 280 31.07 11.01 9.94
N GLU A 281 31.67 10.19 9.07
CA GLU A 281 32.56 10.65 8.00
C GLU A 281 31.80 11.24 6.79
N PRO A 282 32.42 12.15 6.00
CA PRO A 282 31.85 12.69 4.75
C PRO A 282 31.28 11.62 3.79
N SER A 283 31.95 10.48 3.71
CA SER A 283 31.58 9.37 2.82
C SER A 283 30.34 8.59 3.29
N ALA A 284 29.99 8.70 4.58
CA ALA A 284 28.73 8.25 5.15
C ALA A 284 27.67 9.34 4.98
N SER A 285 27.97 10.58 5.38
CA SER A 285 27.05 11.74 5.37
C SER A 285 26.42 12.04 4.00
N ARG A 286 27.13 11.72 2.91
CA ARG A 286 26.60 11.83 1.53
C ARG A 286 25.53 10.79 1.15
N ARG A 287 25.25 9.77 1.97
CA ARG A 287 24.20 8.79 1.69
C ARG A 287 22.84 9.30 2.15
N GLN A 288 21.79 8.96 1.42
CA GLN A 288 20.44 9.42 1.73
C GLN A 288 19.95 8.94 3.11
N ASP A 289 20.44 7.77 3.55
CA ASP A 289 20.10 7.16 4.85
C ASP A 289 20.62 7.95 6.07
N THR A 290 21.69 8.74 5.95
CA THR A 290 22.28 9.48 7.10
C THR A 290 21.60 10.82 7.40
N LEU A 291 20.86 11.39 6.44
CA LEU A 291 20.07 12.61 6.68
C LEU A 291 18.79 12.34 7.51
N ALA A 292 18.27 11.11 7.47
CA ALA A 292 17.21 10.70 8.39
C ALA A 292 17.72 10.60 9.84
N ALA A 293 18.95 10.10 10.03
CA ALA A 293 19.57 9.91 11.34
C ALA A 293 19.96 11.22 12.07
N SER A 294 20.11 12.34 11.35
CA SER A 294 20.34 13.66 11.96
C SER A 294 19.03 14.41 12.28
N ALA A 295 17.91 14.08 11.62
CA ALA A 295 16.60 14.67 11.90
C ALA A 295 15.99 14.17 13.23
N SER A 296 16.35 12.98 13.69
CA SER A 296 15.90 12.38 14.97
C SER A 296 16.51 13.02 16.23
N ALA A 297 17.42 13.97 16.11
CA ALA A 297 18.02 14.69 17.23
C ALA A 297 17.47 16.12 17.35
N ARG A 298 16.27 16.27 17.93
CA ARG A 298 15.75 17.57 18.40
C ARG A 298 15.36 17.50 19.89
N PRO A 299 15.49 18.61 20.64
CA PRO A 299 15.18 18.62 22.07
C PRO A 299 13.67 18.46 22.31
N ALA A 300 13.31 17.80 23.41
CA ALA A 300 11.92 17.75 23.87
C ALA A 300 11.47 19.15 24.31
N GLY A 301 10.39 19.68 23.70
CA GLY A 301 9.76 20.93 24.16
C GLY A 301 9.34 21.92 23.08
N ALA A 302 8.55 21.51 22.09
CA ALA A 302 7.74 22.43 21.27
C ALA A 302 6.51 21.70 20.72
N GLY A 303 5.33 21.97 21.29
CA GLY A 303 4.07 21.40 20.80
C GLY A 303 3.50 22.20 19.63
N LEU A 304 3.17 21.52 18.54
CA LEU A 304 2.37 22.04 17.41
C LEU A 304 1.38 20.94 16.96
N PRO A 305 0.24 21.31 16.35
CA PRO A 305 -0.92 20.41 16.23
C PRO A 305 -0.77 19.34 15.15
N ALA A 306 -1.48 18.22 15.35
CA ALA A 306 -1.44 17.05 14.49
C ALA A 306 -1.97 17.32 13.07
N ALA A 307 -1.07 17.22 12.09
CA ALA A 307 -1.37 17.10 10.66
C ALA A 307 -0.22 16.29 10.01
N TRP A 308 -0.28 14.98 10.13
CA TRP A 308 0.79 14.00 9.86
C TRP A 308 0.10 12.62 9.69
N GLU A 309 0.45 11.71 8.79
CA GLU A 309 1.27 11.74 7.57
C GLU A 309 0.73 10.63 6.66
N ALA A 310 0.31 10.94 5.43
CA ALA A 310 -0.12 9.91 4.47
C ALA A 310 0.52 10.19 3.10
N SER A 311 1.78 9.80 2.96
CA SER A 311 2.55 9.97 1.72
C SER A 311 3.57 8.84 1.56
N ALA A 312 3.06 7.62 1.35
CA ALA A 312 3.83 6.44 1.01
C ALA A 312 4.64 6.67 -0.28
N SER A 313 5.84 7.20 -0.10
CA SER A 313 6.80 7.47 -1.16
C SER A 313 7.72 6.27 -1.28
N VAL A 314 7.37 5.30 -2.13
CA VAL A 314 8.25 4.15 -2.40
C VAL A 314 9.52 4.66 -3.10
N PRO A 315 10.72 4.56 -2.48
CA PRO A 315 11.96 4.85 -3.18
C PRO A 315 12.23 3.67 -4.11
N VAL A 316 12.19 3.90 -5.43
CA VAL A 316 12.74 2.92 -6.40
C VAL A 316 14.26 2.98 -6.32
N GLY A 317 14.80 2.35 -5.27
CA GLY A 317 16.22 2.19 -5.05
C GLY A 317 16.75 1.06 -5.91
N LEU A 318 17.44 1.40 -7.00
CA LEU A 318 18.37 0.50 -7.68
C LEU A 318 19.45 0.07 -6.68
N ARG A 319 19.27 -1.08 -6.03
CA ARG A 319 20.34 -1.74 -5.27
C ARG A 319 21.24 -2.48 -6.23
N GLU A 320 22.44 -1.95 -6.46
CA GLU A 320 23.53 -2.75 -7.00
C GLU A 320 23.80 -3.93 -6.06
N ALA A 321 23.78 -5.14 -6.62
CA ALA A 321 24.12 -6.37 -5.91
C ALA A 321 25.65 -6.44 -5.72
N GLY A 322 26.16 -5.68 -4.76
CA GLY A 322 27.58 -5.65 -4.39
C GLY A 322 28.03 -6.93 -3.69
N CYS A 323 28.30 -8.00 -4.43
CA CYS A 323 29.05 -9.15 -3.93
C CYS A 323 30.41 -8.68 -3.38
N ARG A 324 30.65 -8.87 -2.08
CA ARG A 324 31.99 -8.81 -1.48
C ARG A 324 32.44 -10.21 -1.05
N SER A 325 32.95 -10.97 -2.00
CA SER A 325 33.91 -12.03 -1.71
C SER A 325 35.27 -11.40 -1.42
N ALA A 326 35.73 -11.49 -0.17
CA ALA A 326 37.09 -11.11 0.18
C ALA A 326 38.06 -12.25 -0.17
N ALA A 327 38.77 -12.11 -1.29
CA ALA A 327 39.97 -12.88 -1.60
C ALA A 327 40.98 -11.94 -2.25
N GLN A 328 42.13 -11.75 -1.61
CA GLN A 328 43.22 -10.93 -2.14
C GLN A 328 43.90 -11.70 -3.29
N GLY A 329 44.09 -11.02 -4.44
CA GLY A 329 44.77 -11.58 -5.60
C GLY A 329 45.32 -10.46 -6.47
N THR A 330 46.64 -10.32 -6.50
CA THR A 330 47.36 -9.30 -7.27
C THR A 330 47.43 -9.65 -8.75
N GLY A 331 47.11 -8.70 -9.63
CA GLY A 331 47.32 -8.83 -11.07
C GLY A 331 46.65 -7.71 -11.85
N GLY A 332 47.41 -6.71 -12.29
CA GLY A 332 46.91 -5.65 -13.16
C GLY A 332 47.07 -6.01 -14.64
N LEU A 333 46.19 -5.47 -15.49
CA LEU A 333 46.39 -5.29 -16.93
C LEU A 333 45.31 -4.33 -17.47
N ASP A 334 45.74 -3.18 -17.98
CA ASP A 334 44.88 -2.22 -18.69
C ASP A 334 44.58 -2.72 -20.12
N VAL A 335 43.32 -2.70 -20.54
CA VAL A 335 42.96 -2.53 -21.96
C VAL A 335 41.65 -1.75 -22.09
N GLY A 336 41.64 -0.76 -23.01
CA GLY A 336 40.51 0.15 -23.23
C GLY A 336 39.37 -0.41 -24.10
N PRO A 337 38.35 0.42 -24.41
CA PRO A 337 37.09 -0.03 -24.99
C PRO A 337 37.05 0.05 -26.52
N ASP A 338 36.44 -0.93 -27.21
CA ASP A 338 35.40 -0.64 -28.21
C ASP A 338 34.60 -1.88 -28.71
N ARG A 339 33.31 -1.62 -28.97
CA ARG A 339 32.41 -2.25 -29.98
C ARG A 339 31.83 -3.67 -29.83
N PRO A 340 30.68 -3.96 -30.51
CA PRO A 340 29.69 -4.92 -30.04
C PRO A 340 29.56 -6.19 -30.90
N LEU A 341 28.97 -7.24 -30.32
CA LEU A 341 28.48 -8.41 -31.05
C LEU A 341 27.03 -8.73 -30.68
N ALA A 342 26.18 -8.83 -31.70
CA ALA A 342 24.79 -9.25 -31.59
C ALA A 342 24.66 -10.72 -31.98
N VAL A 343 23.83 -11.49 -31.25
CA VAL A 343 23.37 -12.83 -31.68
C VAL A 343 21.88 -12.97 -31.39
N ARG A 344 21.15 -13.56 -32.34
CA ARG A 344 19.69 -13.78 -32.33
C ARG A 344 19.30 -15.08 -31.59
N PRO A 345 18.01 -15.27 -31.24
CA PRO A 345 17.60 -16.33 -30.33
C PRO A 345 17.43 -17.72 -31.00
N THR A 346 17.94 -18.73 -30.31
CA THR A 346 17.50 -20.15 -30.31
C THR A 346 17.71 -20.64 -28.87
N GLY A 347 17.02 -21.62 -28.30
CA GLY A 347 16.02 -22.55 -28.81
C GLY A 347 16.19 -23.89 -28.07
N ALA A 348 15.14 -24.35 -27.38
CA ALA A 348 15.03 -25.63 -26.64
C ALA A 348 15.87 -25.83 -25.34
N TRP A 349 15.24 -26.55 -24.40
CA TRP A 349 15.83 -27.10 -23.16
C TRP A 349 16.34 -28.54 -23.39
N PRO A 350 17.36 -28.98 -22.64
CA PRO A 350 17.53 -30.38 -22.24
C PRO A 350 17.40 -30.59 -20.71
N PRO A 351 17.19 -31.84 -20.24
CA PRO A 351 16.83 -32.14 -18.85
C PRO A 351 18.02 -32.55 -17.94
N ASP A 352 17.71 -32.64 -16.64
CA ASP A 352 18.42 -33.35 -15.56
C ASP A 352 19.94 -33.12 -15.36
N ALA A 353 20.26 -32.40 -14.29
CA ALA A 353 21.54 -32.50 -13.60
C ALA A 353 21.32 -32.51 -12.07
N ARG A 354 21.32 -33.71 -11.46
CA ARG A 354 21.48 -33.86 -10.01
C ARG A 354 22.94 -33.57 -9.64
N ALA A 355 23.18 -32.66 -8.70
CA ALA A 355 24.48 -32.48 -8.06
C ALA A 355 24.31 -32.45 -6.53
N ALA A 356 25.14 -33.21 -5.81
CA ALA A 356 25.02 -33.43 -4.37
C ALA A 356 25.79 -32.40 -3.54
N CYS A 357 25.26 -32.05 -2.36
CA CYS A 357 25.96 -31.22 -1.37
C CYS A 357 26.81 -32.10 -0.43
N PRO A 358 28.10 -31.79 -0.19
CA PRO A 358 28.93 -32.53 0.76
C PRO A 358 28.90 -31.95 2.19
N GLY A 359 28.77 -32.84 3.18
CA GLY A 359 29.51 -32.79 4.46
C GLY A 359 29.27 -31.66 5.48
N ARG A 360 28.53 -31.97 6.56
CA ARG A 360 28.75 -31.36 7.89
C ARG A 360 29.73 -32.23 8.70
N PRO A 361 30.58 -31.66 9.57
CA PRO A 361 31.44 -32.43 10.47
C PRO A 361 30.68 -32.98 11.69
N THR A 362 31.18 -34.10 12.21
CA THR A 362 30.65 -34.87 13.34
C THR A 362 31.13 -34.38 14.70
N LEU A 363 30.28 -34.47 15.73
CA LEU A 363 30.66 -34.49 17.15
C LEU A 363 30.01 -35.72 17.80
N GLY A 364 30.77 -36.46 18.61
CA GLY A 364 30.48 -37.85 18.96
C GLY A 364 29.64 -38.09 20.22
N SER A 365 29.17 -39.33 20.37
CA SER A 365 28.54 -39.89 21.59
C SER A 365 29.59 -40.34 22.61
N PRO A 366 29.23 -40.52 23.89
CA PRO A 366 28.64 -41.79 24.37
C PRO A 366 27.47 -41.59 25.36
N GLY A 367 26.62 -42.57 25.75
CA GLY A 367 26.44 -43.97 25.31
C GLY A 367 25.63 -44.79 26.35
N GLY A 368 24.91 -45.84 25.91
CA GLY A 368 24.55 -47.02 26.73
C GLY A 368 23.26 -47.03 27.60
N PHE A 369 22.46 -48.11 27.44
CA PHE A 369 21.32 -48.58 28.28
C PHE A 369 20.07 -47.66 28.34
N GLY A 370 18.82 -48.14 28.40
CA GLY A 370 18.20 -49.47 28.38
C GLY A 370 16.67 -49.31 28.58
N PRO A 371 15.78 -50.20 28.10
CA PRO A 371 14.35 -49.87 27.94
C PRO A 371 13.46 -50.26 29.14
N SER A 372 12.39 -49.50 29.41
CA SER A 372 11.03 -50.05 29.64
C SER A 372 9.94 -49.01 30.06
N ARG A 373 8.75 -49.18 29.45
CA ARG A 373 7.38 -49.06 30.02
C ARG A 373 6.85 -47.71 30.58
N SER A 374 5.67 -47.36 30.06
CA SER A 374 4.58 -46.58 30.67
C SER A 374 4.15 -47.14 32.05
N PRO A 375 3.46 -46.36 32.90
CA PRO A 375 2.03 -46.07 32.66
C PRO A 375 1.74 -44.71 32.00
#